data_AF-E8N4Q5-F1
#
_entry.id   AF-E8N4Q5-F1
#
_cell.length_a   1.000
_cell.length_b   1.000
_cell.length_c   1.000
_cell.angle_alpha   90.00
_cell.angle_beta   90.00
_cell.angle_gamma   90.00
#
_symmetry.space_group_name_H-M   'P 1'
#
loop_
_entity.id
_entity.type
_entity.pdbx_description
1 polymer ?
#
loop_
_entity_poly.entity_id
_entity_poly.type
_entity_poly.pdbx_seq_one_letter_code
_entity_poly.pdbx_strand_id
1 'polypeptide(L)'
;MQLVDNAIKFTPPAGKVHLFTERDEGFLKIQVSDTGIGIPADRIEQIFEPFVQLDGSSTRKAGGTGLGLALARRIIEAHGSVIHVHSEESKGSTFSFALKIVSG
;
A
#
# COMPACT_ATOMS: atom_id res chain seq x y z
N MET A 1 0.77 -3.57 9.37
CA MET A 1 0.80 -4.83 8.61
C MET A 1 0.13 -4.70 7.25
N GLN A 2 -1.05 -4.07 7.16
CA GLN A 2 -1.85 -3.93 5.93
C GLN A 2 -1.11 -3.69 4.61
N LEU A 3 -0.13 -2.75 4.54
CA LEU A 3 0.59 -2.47 3.30
C LEU A 3 1.52 -3.62 2.89
N VAL A 4 2.23 -4.21 3.86
CA VAL A 4 3.11 -5.37 3.63
C VAL A 4 2.27 -6.61 3.32
N ASP A 5 1.14 -6.79 4.00
CA ASP A 5 0.23 -7.91 3.74
C ASP A 5 -0.35 -7.82 2.32
N ASN A 6 -0.72 -6.63 1.87
CA ASN A 6 -1.17 -6.41 0.49
C ASN A 6 -0.04 -6.71 -0.51
N ALA A 7 1.17 -6.18 -0.26
CA ALA A 7 2.33 -6.44 -1.11
C ALA A 7 2.58 -7.96 -1.25
N ILE A 8 2.57 -8.72 -0.15
CA ILE A 8 2.74 -10.19 -0.18
C ILE A 8 1.58 -10.86 -0.91
N LYS A 9 0.33 -10.45 -0.64
CA LYS A 9 -0.89 -11.04 -1.19
C LYS A 9 -0.98 -10.90 -2.72
N PHE A 10 -0.55 -9.77 -3.26
CA PHE A 10 -0.66 -9.43 -4.68
C PHE A 10 0.63 -9.66 -5.47
N THR A 11 1.68 -10.15 -4.80
CA THR A 11 2.94 -10.57 -5.45
C THR A 11 2.89 -12.06 -5.79
N PRO A 12 3.12 -12.45 -7.06
CA PRO A 12 3.16 -13.86 -7.44
C PRO A 12 4.39 -14.58 -6.86
N PRO A 13 4.41 -15.92 -6.86
CA PRO A 13 5.61 -16.69 -6.52
C PRO A 13 6.85 -16.20 -7.31
N ALA A 14 8.00 -16.18 -6.64
CA ALA A 14 9.27 -15.60 -7.15
C ALA A 14 9.29 -14.07 -7.36
N GLY A 15 8.18 -13.36 -7.09
CA GLY A 15 8.19 -11.92 -6.95
C GLY A 15 8.87 -11.45 -5.65
N LYS A 16 9.06 -10.14 -5.51
CA LYS A 16 9.76 -9.54 -4.38
C LYS A 16 8.91 -8.49 -3.70
N VAL A 17 9.05 -8.41 -2.38
CA VAL A 17 8.54 -7.32 -1.55
C VAL A 17 9.73 -6.65 -0.87
N HIS A 18 9.81 -5.33 -0.97
CA HIS A 18 10.87 -4.50 -0.44
C HIS A 18 10.28 -3.50 0.56
N LEU A 19 10.73 -3.58 1.81
CA LEU A 19 10.49 -2.55 2.82
C LEU A 19 11.74 -1.67 2.91
N PHE A 20 11.58 -0.39 2.66
CA PHE A 20 12.62 0.61 2.81
C PHE A 20 12.19 1.62 3.87
N THR A 21 13.14 1.99 4.73
CA THR A 21 12.94 3.05 5.71
C THR A 21 14.17 3.96 5.74
N GLU A 22 13.92 5.26 5.86
CA GLU A 22 14.97 6.27 5.91
C GLU A 22 14.56 7.36 6.89
N ARG A 23 15.52 7.79 7.72
CA ARG A 23 15.34 8.96 8.57
C ARG A 23 15.80 10.19 7.80
N ASP A 24 14.92 11.16 7.67
CA ASP A 24 15.20 12.41 6.96
C ASP A 24 14.50 13.58 7.65
N GLU A 25 15.24 14.64 7.97
CA GLU A 25 14.73 15.89 8.55
C GLU A 25 13.72 15.73 9.72
N GLY A 26 13.92 14.73 10.60
CA GLY A 26 13.02 14.48 11.72
C GLY A 26 11.74 13.70 11.36
N PHE A 27 11.68 13.15 10.15
CA PHE A 27 10.67 12.19 9.71
C PHE A 27 11.31 10.82 9.47
N LEU A 28 10.49 9.78 9.61
CA LEU A 28 10.78 8.43 9.14
C LEU A 28 9.98 8.21 7.86
N LYS A 29 10.67 8.19 6.72
CA LYS A 29 10.11 7.76 5.44
C LYS A 29 9.97 6.24 5.47
N ILE A 30 8.79 5.75 5.08
CA ILE A 30 8.50 4.32 4.94
C ILE A 30 8.01 4.10 3.52
N GLN A 31 8.57 3.08 2.87
CA GLN A 31 8.18 2.66 1.53
C GLN A 31 8.03 1.13 1.50
N VAL A 32 6.88 0.67 1.00
CA VAL A 32 6.59 -0.73 0.73
C VAL A 32 6.44 -0.88 -0.77
N SER A 33 7.35 -1.62 -1.41
CA SER A 33 7.32 -1.88 -2.84
C SER A 33 7.16 -3.37 -3.11
N ASP A 34 6.44 -3.71 -4.17
CA ASP A 34 6.26 -5.07 -4.64
C ASP A 34 6.48 -5.18 -6.15
N THR A 35 6.72 -6.39 -6.63
CA THR A 35 6.76 -6.72 -8.07
C THR A 35 5.51 -7.50 -8.49
N GLY A 36 4.36 -7.14 -7.90
CA GLY A 36 3.09 -7.81 -8.08
C GLY A 36 2.33 -7.37 -9.34
N ILE A 37 1.02 -7.59 -9.30
CA ILE A 37 0.12 -7.32 -10.44
C ILE A 37 -0.01 -5.83 -10.79
N GLY A 38 0.40 -4.93 -9.89
CA GLY A 38 0.21 -3.49 -10.07
C GLY A 38 -1.26 -3.04 -9.96
N ILE A 39 -1.49 -1.75 -10.13
CA ILE A 39 -2.78 -1.09 -10.02
C ILE A 39 -2.93 -0.16 -11.24
N PRO A 40 -4.03 -0.28 -12.00
CA PRO A 40 -4.33 0.65 -13.09
C PRO A 40 -4.38 2.10 -12.60
N ALA A 41 -3.84 3.03 -13.38
CA ALA A 41 -3.72 4.45 -12.98
C ALA A 41 -5.07 5.10 -12.67
N ASP A 42 -6.14 4.73 -13.39
CA ASP A 42 -7.51 5.19 -13.21
C ASP A 42 -8.19 4.60 -11.95
N ARG A 43 -7.56 3.61 -11.31
CA ARG A 43 -8.06 2.91 -10.12
C ARG A 43 -7.30 3.26 -8.84
N ILE A 44 -6.23 4.04 -8.91
CA ILE A 44 -5.38 4.35 -7.74
C ILE A 44 -6.17 4.96 -6.59
N GLU A 45 -7.08 5.91 -6.83
CA GLU A 45 -7.87 6.49 -5.73
C GLU A 45 -8.92 5.51 -5.19
N GLN A 46 -9.49 4.67 -6.06
CA GLN A 46 -10.55 3.75 -5.70
C GLN A 46 -10.11 2.66 -4.71
N ILE A 47 -8.82 2.29 -4.67
CA ILE A 47 -8.32 1.29 -3.70
C ILE A 47 -8.44 1.75 -2.24
N PHE A 48 -8.62 3.06 -2.01
CA PHE A 48 -8.82 3.64 -0.69
C PHE A 48 -10.29 3.76 -0.30
N GLU A 49 -11.22 3.44 -1.21
CA GLU A 49 -12.64 3.44 -0.91
C GLU A 49 -13.02 2.21 -0.07
N PRO A 50 -13.77 2.39 1.03
CA PRO A 50 -14.23 1.26 1.84
C PRO A 50 -15.00 0.24 1.01
N PHE A 51 -14.70 -1.04 1.23
CA PHE A 51 -15.35 -2.19 0.59
C PHE A 51 -15.04 -2.38 -0.90
N VAL A 52 -14.23 -1.51 -1.52
CA VAL A 52 -13.80 -1.67 -2.91
C VAL A 52 -12.72 -2.73 -3.02
N GLN A 53 -12.90 -3.62 -4.01
CA GLN A 53 -11.91 -4.60 -4.45
C GLN A 53 -11.88 -4.55 -5.97
N LEU A 54 -10.71 -4.28 -6.56
CA LEU A 54 -10.56 -4.14 -8.01
C LEU A 54 -10.78 -5.48 -8.74
N ASP A 55 -10.61 -6.61 -8.06
CA ASP A 55 -10.80 -7.95 -8.61
C ASP A 55 -12.21 -8.48 -8.31
N GLY A 56 -13.17 -8.22 -9.20
CA GLY A 56 -14.48 -8.88 -9.19
C GLY A 56 -14.49 -10.29 -9.79
N SER A 57 -13.41 -10.71 -10.46
CA SER A 57 -13.34 -11.99 -11.17
C SER A 57 -12.84 -13.12 -10.27
N SER A 58 -13.76 -13.78 -9.57
CA SER A 58 -13.80 -15.23 -9.28
C SER A 58 -12.50 -15.99 -8.89
N THR A 59 -11.46 -15.35 -8.36
CA THR A 59 -10.40 -16.04 -7.62
C THR A 59 -10.64 -15.86 -6.13
N ARG A 60 -11.34 -16.84 -5.57
CA ARG A 60 -11.58 -17.10 -4.15
C ARG A 60 -10.32 -17.16 -3.25
N LYS A 61 -9.15 -16.75 -3.75
CA LYS A 61 -7.84 -16.83 -3.10
C LYS A 61 -7.44 -15.55 -2.36
N ALA A 62 -8.00 -14.40 -2.74
CA ALA A 62 -7.59 -13.10 -2.22
C ALA A 62 -8.69 -12.47 -1.35
N GLY A 63 -9.21 -13.20 -0.36
CA GLY A 63 -10.23 -12.69 0.57
C GLY A 63 -9.79 -11.42 1.33
N GLY A 64 -10.76 -10.59 1.71
CA GLY A 64 -10.58 -9.37 2.50
C GLY A 64 -11.88 -8.56 2.56
N THR A 65 -12.00 -7.63 3.51
CA THR A 65 -13.20 -6.78 3.65
C THR A 65 -13.17 -5.55 2.75
N GLY A 66 -12.04 -5.26 2.08
CA GLY A 66 -11.82 -4.00 1.36
C GLY A 66 -11.67 -2.79 2.30
N LEU A 67 -11.51 -2.98 3.61
CA LEU A 67 -11.36 -1.88 4.57
C LEU A 67 -9.90 -1.49 4.86
N GLY A 68 -8.97 -2.37 4.52
CA GLY A 68 -7.58 -2.27 4.93
C GLY A 68 -6.90 -0.97 4.52
N LEU A 69 -6.88 -0.68 3.22
CA LEU A 69 -6.22 0.52 2.68
C LEU A 69 -6.93 1.80 3.10
N ALA A 70 -8.27 1.81 3.15
CA ALA A 70 -9.06 2.93 3.67
C ALA A 70 -8.66 3.28 5.12
N LEU A 71 -8.51 2.26 5.97
CA LEU A 71 -8.08 2.46 7.36
C LEU A 71 -6.62 2.92 7.45
N ALA A 72 -5.73 2.33 6.66
CA ALA A 72 -4.32 2.73 6.61
C ALA A 72 -4.17 4.20 6.23
N ARG A 73 -4.89 4.66 5.20
CA ARG A 73 -4.93 6.07 4.81
C ARG A 73 -5.38 6.98 5.95
N ARG A 74 -6.51 6.65 6.60
CA ARG A 74 -7.02 7.43 7.75
C ARG A 74 -6.03 7.49 8.92
N ILE A 75 -5.36 6.38 9.23
CA ILE A 75 -4.35 6.35 10.30
C ILE A 75 -3.16 7.24 9.95
N ILE A 76 -2.66 7.17 8.71
CA ILE A 76 -1.54 8.00 8.24
C ILE A 76 -1.93 9.49 8.24
N GLU A 77 -3.14 9.81 7.77
CA GLU A 77 -3.71 11.16 7.80
C GLU A 77 -3.87 11.69 9.24
N ALA A 78 -4.28 10.84 10.19
CA ALA A 78 -4.37 11.20 11.60
C ALA A 78 -3.00 11.52 12.24
N HIS A 79 -1.91 11.04 11.65
CA HIS A 79 -0.54 11.43 12.02
C HIS A 79 -0.05 12.68 11.24
N GLY A 80 -0.95 13.40 10.56
CA GLY A 80 -0.64 14.60 9.78
C GLY A 80 0.17 14.33 8.52
N SER A 81 0.09 13.10 7.98
CA SER A 81 0.90 12.63 6.86
C SER A 81 0.01 12.19 5.70
N VAL A 82 0.59 12.06 4.51
CA VAL A 82 -0.13 11.61 3.31
C VAL A 82 0.47 10.29 2.82
N ILE A 83 -0.38 9.37 2.40
CA ILE A 83 0.04 8.15 1.69
C ILE A 83 0.10 8.43 0.19
N HIS A 84 1.23 8.09 -0.43
CA HIS A 84 1.46 8.15 -1.86
C HIS A 84 1.50 6.75 -2.43
N VAL A 85 1.00 6.61 -3.67
CA VAL A 85 1.02 5.35 -4.41
C VAL A 85 1.58 5.61 -5.80
N HIS A 86 2.61 4.85 -6.15
CA HIS A 86 3.09 4.72 -7.51
C HIS A 86 2.89 3.27 -7.94
N SER A 87 2.25 3.03 -9.08
CA SER A 87 1.98 1.67 -9.53
C SER A 87 1.93 1.61 -11.05
N GLU A 88 2.37 0.48 -11.59
CA GLU A 88 2.24 0.17 -13.00
C GLU A 88 1.78 -1.28 -13.14
N GLU A 89 0.76 -1.50 -13.97
CA GLU A 89 0.20 -2.83 -14.22
C GLU A 89 1.29 -3.81 -14.66
N SER A 90 1.28 -5.00 -14.06
CA SER A 90 2.25 -6.08 -14.26
C SER A 90 3.71 -5.75 -13.87
N LYS A 91 4.00 -4.58 -13.30
CA LYS A 91 5.33 -4.24 -12.76
C LYS A 91 5.35 -4.14 -11.24
N GLY A 92 4.20 -3.89 -10.62
CA GLY A 92 4.02 -3.85 -9.17
C GLY A 92 3.67 -2.47 -8.65
N SER A 93 3.67 -2.34 -7.33
CA SER A 93 3.24 -1.11 -6.65
C SER A 93 4.24 -0.67 -5.59
N THR A 94 4.25 0.64 -5.33
CA THR A 94 5.00 1.28 -4.26
C THR A 94 4.06 2.18 -3.47
N PHE A 95 3.89 1.86 -2.19
CA PHE A 95 3.20 2.71 -1.22
C PHE A 95 4.24 3.41 -0.35
N SER A 96 4.12 4.72 -0.18
CA SER A 96 5.05 5.50 0.64
C SER A 96 4.34 6.55 1.50
N PHE A 97 4.90 6.81 2.68
CA PHE A 97 4.46 7.87 3.58
C PHE A 97 5.61 8.23 4.52
N ALA A 98 5.55 9.39 5.16
CA ALA A 98 6.56 9.83 6.12
C ALA A 98 5.90 10.19 7.44
N LEU A 99 6.36 9.62 8.55
CA LEU A 99 5.84 9.93 9.89
C LEU A 99 6.82 10.81 10.65
N LYS A 100 6.30 11.81 11.37
CA LYS A 100 7.14 12.65 12.24
C LYS A 100 7.73 11.81 13.37
N ILE A 101 9.05 11.90 13.57
CA ILE A 101 9.74 11.30 14.69
C ILE A 101 9.55 12.22 15.89
N VAL A 102 8.93 11.70 16.94
CA VAL A 102 8.81 12.40 18.22
C VAL A 102 9.94 11.91 19.11
N SER A 103 10.87 12.81 19.43
CA SER A 103 11.81 12.59 20.52
C SER A 103 11.04 12.72 21.83
N GLY A 104 10.96 11.64 22.60
CA GLY A 104 10.48 11.68 23.98
C GLY A 104 11.46 12.35 24.92
#